data_AF-A0A8S7JYX5-F1
#
_entry.id   AF-A0A8S7JYX5-F1
#
_cell.length_a   1.000
_cell.length_b   1.000
_cell.length_c   1.000
_cell.angle_alpha   90.00
_cell.angle_beta   90.00
_cell.angle_gamma   90.00
#
_symmetry.space_group_name_H-M   'P 1'
#
loop_
_entity.id
_entity.type
_entity.pdbx_description
1 polymer ?
#
loop_
_entity_poly.entity_id
_entity_poly.type
_entity_poly.pdbx_seq_one_letter_code
_entity_poly.pdbx_strand_id
1 'polypeptide(L)'
;EVLTAGEMRARVKAGKMTGHRAILSRTVAGVIGTALMAAMRGRKVYWVGGIEGYRTEALEDLYWFQMDMPERMHSDRLRKDYRGFDEYRHIAKVTKDVEMNQSIRLLELCFPLPKKLELLRKHTVTNEQEADITVSTAHRSKGLEWSLVVLDDDFQDITDPLISEQERRDETNLLYVAVTRARRTLVLNELMQQLTEAAGDGGAPGNAPVQGKEDDGVEGEDV
;
A
#
# COMPACT_ATOMS: atom_id res chain seq x y z
N GLU A 1 15.63 4.88 -12.30
CA GLU A 1 15.58 6.10 -11.48
C GLU A 1 14.55 5.95 -10.38
N VAL A 2 14.74 6.66 -9.28
CA VAL A 2 13.82 6.71 -8.14
C VAL A 2 13.35 8.15 -8.01
N LEU A 3 12.05 8.35 -7.81
CA LEU A 3 11.41 9.67 -7.70
C LEU A 3 10.52 9.74 -6.46
N THR A 4 10.33 10.93 -5.94
CA THR A 4 9.23 11.25 -5.03
C THR A 4 7.94 11.50 -5.82
N ALA A 5 6.78 11.39 -5.16
CA ALA A 5 5.50 11.76 -5.76
C ALA A 5 5.45 13.24 -6.21
N GLY A 6 6.17 14.13 -5.52
CA GLY A 6 6.30 15.55 -5.89
C GLY A 6 7.03 15.74 -7.22
N GLU A 7 8.18 15.10 -7.38
CA GLU A 7 8.96 15.14 -8.63
C GLU A 7 8.19 14.52 -9.79
N MET A 8 7.50 13.40 -9.54
CA MET A 8 6.63 12.77 -10.52
C MET A 8 5.57 13.77 -11.03
N ARG A 9 4.84 14.43 -10.11
CA ARG A 9 3.81 15.42 -10.46
C ARG A 9 4.38 16.59 -11.26
N ALA A 10 5.57 17.09 -10.89
CA ALA A 10 6.24 18.16 -11.60
C ALA A 10 6.59 17.76 -13.05
N ARG A 11 7.11 16.53 -13.25
CA ARG A 11 7.43 16.00 -14.58
C ARG A 11 6.19 15.78 -15.45
N VAL A 12 5.10 15.27 -14.86
CA VAL A 12 3.80 15.13 -15.57
C VAL A 12 3.28 16.50 -16.00
N LYS A 13 3.29 17.49 -15.10
CA LYS A 13 2.83 18.87 -15.41
C LYS A 13 3.68 19.51 -16.51
N ALA A 14 4.98 19.22 -16.54
CA ALA A 14 5.89 19.71 -17.56
C ALA A 14 5.84 18.90 -18.89
N GLY A 15 4.97 17.88 -18.99
CA GLY A 15 4.90 17.00 -20.17
C GLY A 15 6.13 16.10 -20.37
N LYS A 16 7.03 16.03 -19.38
CA LYS A 16 8.28 15.24 -19.42
C LYS A 16 8.09 13.79 -19.00
N MET A 17 6.90 13.44 -18.53
CA MET A 17 6.56 12.07 -18.17
C MET A 17 5.11 11.80 -18.53
N THR A 18 4.94 10.91 -19.50
CA THR A 18 3.64 10.52 -20.05
C THR A 18 3.62 9.01 -20.24
N GLY A 19 2.43 8.42 -20.16
CA GLY A 19 2.23 7.00 -20.46
C GLY A 19 1.69 6.22 -19.27
N HIS A 20 1.61 4.91 -19.52
CA HIS A 20 1.12 3.90 -18.59
C HIS A 20 1.97 3.86 -17.31
N ARG A 21 1.30 3.63 -16.18
CA ARG A 21 1.94 3.40 -14.89
C ARG A 21 1.20 2.33 -14.10
N ALA A 22 1.94 1.51 -13.37
CA ALA A 22 1.35 0.64 -12.36
C ALA A 22 1.36 1.34 -11.00
N ILE A 23 0.27 1.21 -10.26
CA ILE A 23 0.16 1.68 -8.87
C ILE A 23 -0.07 0.45 -7.99
N LEU A 24 0.80 0.27 -7.00
CA LEU A 24 0.80 -0.90 -6.12
C LEU A 24 0.44 -0.48 -4.70
N SER A 25 -0.63 -1.07 -4.18
CA SER A 25 -1.14 -0.83 -2.82
C SER A 25 -0.91 -2.05 -1.93
N ARG A 26 -0.86 -1.84 -0.62
CA ARG A 26 -0.86 -2.91 0.39
C ARG A 26 -2.20 -3.62 0.46
N THR A 27 -3.28 -2.83 0.54
CA THR A 27 -4.65 -3.29 0.81
C THR A 27 -5.50 -3.34 -0.45
N VAL A 28 -6.59 -4.10 -0.42
CA VAL A 28 -7.58 -4.10 -1.50
C VAL A 28 -8.31 -2.77 -1.56
N ALA A 29 -8.66 -2.19 -0.41
CA ALA A 29 -9.25 -0.87 -0.31
C ALA A 29 -8.36 0.24 -0.92
N GLY A 30 -7.04 0.15 -0.76
CA GLY A 30 -6.06 1.03 -1.42
C GLY A 30 -6.16 0.96 -2.95
N VAL A 31 -6.18 -0.25 -3.51
CA VAL A 31 -6.36 -0.45 -4.96
C VAL A 31 -7.67 0.16 -5.45
N ILE A 32 -8.77 -0.09 -4.74
CA ILE A 32 -10.09 0.48 -5.10
C ILE A 32 -10.05 2.00 -5.02
N GLY A 33 -9.48 2.58 -3.96
CA GLY A 33 -9.35 4.02 -3.80
C GLY A 33 -8.54 4.67 -4.91
N THR A 34 -7.39 4.09 -5.25
CA THR A 34 -6.56 4.54 -6.37
C THR A 34 -7.32 4.47 -7.70
N ALA A 35 -8.03 3.38 -7.95
CA ALA A 35 -8.83 3.21 -9.16
C ALA A 35 -9.98 4.22 -9.25
N LEU A 36 -10.70 4.47 -8.14
CA LEU A 36 -11.76 5.48 -8.07
C LEU A 36 -11.21 6.88 -8.38
N MET A 37 -10.09 7.23 -7.76
CA MET A 37 -9.41 8.50 -7.99
C MET A 37 -8.99 8.68 -9.46
N ALA A 38 -8.58 7.61 -10.12
CA ALA A 38 -8.23 7.64 -11.54
C ALA A 38 -9.47 7.77 -12.44
N ALA A 39 -10.50 6.96 -12.20
CA ALA A 39 -11.76 7.00 -12.95
C ALA A 39 -12.45 8.37 -12.85
N MET A 40 -12.43 9.00 -11.67
CA MET A 40 -12.95 10.36 -11.49
C MET A 40 -12.19 11.43 -12.30
N ARG A 41 -10.96 11.12 -12.73
CA ARG A 41 -10.15 11.96 -13.63
C ARG A 41 -10.26 11.54 -15.10
N GLY A 42 -11.22 10.67 -15.44
CA GLY A 42 -11.43 10.18 -16.80
C GLY A 42 -10.38 9.18 -17.29
N ARG A 43 -9.60 8.58 -16.37
CA ARG A 43 -8.52 7.66 -16.72
C ARG A 43 -9.03 6.23 -16.83
N LYS A 44 -8.56 5.50 -17.84
CA LYS A 44 -8.83 4.07 -18.03
C LYS A 44 -7.99 3.24 -17.06
N VAL A 45 -8.63 2.29 -16.38
CA VAL A 45 -8.01 1.48 -15.32
C VAL A 45 -7.99 0.02 -15.72
N TYR A 46 -6.82 -0.59 -15.73
CA TYR A 46 -6.67 -2.04 -15.80
C TYR A 46 -6.42 -2.62 -14.41
N TRP A 47 -7.03 -3.76 -14.12
CA TRP A 47 -6.93 -4.44 -12.83
C TRP A 47 -6.18 -5.76 -13.01
N VAL A 48 -5.07 -5.93 -12.29
CA VAL A 48 -4.36 -7.21 -12.30
C VAL A 48 -5.27 -8.29 -11.72
N GLY A 49 -5.66 -9.26 -12.54
CA GLY A 49 -6.58 -10.34 -12.16
C GLY A 49 -8.07 -9.97 -12.24
N GLY A 50 -8.42 -8.83 -12.85
CA GLY A 50 -9.80 -8.38 -13.03
C GLY A 50 -10.42 -7.74 -11.78
N ILE A 51 -11.35 -6.80 -11.98
CA ILE A 51 -11.99 -6.02 -10.91
C ILE A 51 -12.76 -6.91 -9.92
N GLU A 52 -13.38 -7.99 -10.39
CA GLU A 52 -14.13 -8.95 -9.57
C GLU A 52 -13.27 -9.59 -8.47
N GLY A 53 -11.95 -9.73 -8.73
CA GLY A 53 -10.99 -10.26 -7.76
C GLY A 53 -10.74 -9.35 -6.54
N TYR A 54 -11.20 -8.10 -6.59
CA TYR A 54 -11.04 -7.10 -5.54
C TYR A 54 -12.32 -6.88 -4.73
N ARG A 55 -13.40 -7.62 -5.02
CA ARG A 55 -14.62 -7.66 -4.19
C ARG A 55 -15.17 -6.26 -3.88
N THR A 56 -15.37 -5.43 -4.90
CA THR A 56 -15.92 -4.06 -4.75
C THR A 56 -17.27 -4.03 -4.03
N GLU A 57 -18.01 -5.13 -4.08
CA GLU A 57 -19.30 -5.36 -3.43
C GLU A 57 -19.15 -5.39 -1.91
N ALA A 58 -18.03 -5.88 -1.36
CA ALA A 58 -17.79 -5.88 0.08
C ALA A 58 -17.61 -4.45 0.62
N LEU A 59 -17.02 -3.56 -0.18
CA LEU A 59 -16.91 -2.14 0.16
C LEU A 59 -18.28 -1.43 0.03
N GLU A 60 -19.09 -1.83 -0.95
CA GLU A 60 -20.47 -1.36 -1.09
C GLU A 60 -21.34 -1.82 0.10
N ASP A 61 -21.19 -3.05 0.56
CA ASP A 61 -21.86 -3.56 1.78
C ASP A 61 -21.46 -2.74 3.01
N LEU A 62 -20.18 -2.39 3.14
CA LEU A 62 -19.71 -1.54 4.24
C LEU A 62 -20.31 -0.13 4.17
N TYR A 63 -20.48 0.43 2.98
CA TYR A 63 -21.18 1.70 2.78
C TYR A 63 -22.64 1.62 3.22
N TRP A 64 -23.38 0.59 2.80
CA TRP A 64 -24.78 0.43 3.20
C TRP A 64 -24.94 0.12 4.69
N PHE A 65 -23.99 -0.59 5.28
CA PHE A 65 -23.90 -0.81 6.72
C PHE A 65 -23.68 0.51 7.48
N GLN A 66 -22.85 1.42 6.96
CA GLN A 66 -22.67 2.77 7.52
C GLN A 66 -23.96 3.60 7.42
N MET A 67 -24.71 3.47 6.34
CA MET A 67 -25.95 4.22 6.11
C MET A 67 -27.18 3.62 6.83
N ASP A 68 -27.00 2.53 7.58
CA ASP A 68 -28.07 1.76 8.22
C ASP A 68 -29.18 1.33 7.22
N MET A 69 -28.77 0.90 6.02
CA MET A 69 -29.66 0.43 4.94
C MET A 69 -29.34 -1.02 4.55
N PRO A 70 -29.59 -2.00 5.44
CA PRO A 70 -29.13 -3.36 5.23
C PRO A 70 -29.83 -4.10 4.08
N GLU A 71 -31.01 -3.68 3.67
CA GLU A 71 -31.74 -4.22 2.52
C GLU A 71 -31.04 -3.98 1.18
N ARG A 72 -30.04 -3.09 1.15
CA ARG A 72 -29.21 -2.79 -0.02
C ARG A 72 -27.89 -3.55 -0.05
N MET A 73 -27.55 -4.25 1.03
CA MET A 73 -26.34 -5.04 1.13
C MET A 73 -26.48 -6.33 0.30
N HIS A 74 -25.39 -6.75 -0.32
CA HIS A 74 -25.23 -8.02 -1.02
C HIS A 74 -25.02 -9.19 -0.04
N SER A 75 -24.47 -8.94 1.16
CA SER A 75 -24.19 -9.95 2.18
C SER A 75 -24.51 -9.51 3.61
N ASP A 76 -25.11 -10.40 4.41
CA ASP A 76 -25.38 -10.16 5.84
C ASP A 76 -24.16 -10.29 6.76
N ARG A 77 -22.96 -10.55 6.23
CA ARG A 77 -21.77 -10.84 7.06
C ARG A 77 -21.48 -9.75 8.09
N LEU A 78 -21.46 -8.48 7.67
CA LEU A 78 -21.16 -7.36 8.58
C LEU A 78 -22.16 -7.27 9.74
N ARG A 79 -23.43 -7.61 9.52
CA ARG A 79 -24.45 -7.60 10.57
C ARG A 79 -24.33 -8.76 11.56
N LYS A 80 -23.71 -9.85 11.14
CA LYS A 80 -23.43 -11.02 12.01
C LYS A 80 -22.19 -10.78 12.86
N ASP A 81 -21.19 -10.14 12.26
CA ASP A 81 -19.88 -9.91 12.87
C ASP A 81 -19.88 -8.65 13.77
N TYR A 82 -20.77 -7.68 13.51
CA TYR A 82 -20.81 -6.39 14.20
C TYR A 82 -22.24 -5.91 14.50
N ARG A 83 -22.42 -5.29 15.67
CA ARG A 83 -23.66 -4.63 16.12
C ARG A 83 -24.02 -3.40 15.30
N GLY A 84 -23.05 -2.76 14.68
CA GLY A 84 -23.22 -1.55 13.87
C GLY A 84 -21.89 -1.00 13.37
N PHE A 85 -21.95 0.03 12.53
CA PHE A 85 -20.76 0.64 11.94
C PHE A 85 -19.83 1.27 12.99
N ASP A 86 -20.35 1.79 14.09
CA ASP A 86 -19.53 2.32 15.18
C ASP A 86 -18.66 1.25 15.85
N GLU A 87 -19.19 0.03 16.01
CA GLU A 87 -18.41 -1.10 16.52
C GLU A 87 -17.33 -1.54 15.51
N TYR A 88 -17.69 -1.61 14.23
CA TYR A 88 -16.72 -1.88 13.15
C TYR A 88 -15.56 -0.87 13.17
N ARG A 89 -15.88 0.43 13.26
CA ARG A 89 -14.89 1.51 13.33
C ARG A 89 -14.05 1.45 14.60
N HIS A 90 -14.67 1.13 15.74
CA HIS A 90 -13.95 0.96 17.00
C HIS A 90 -12.93 -0.18 16.91
N ILE A 91 -13.34 -1.34 16.37
CA ILE A 91 -12.48 -2.50 16.18
C ILE A 91 -11.32 -2.15 15.25
N ALA A 92 -11.59 -1.54 14.10
CA ALA A 92 -10.55 -1.10 13.15
C ALA A 92 -9.45 -0.24 13.81
N LYS A 93 -9.86 0.65 14.72
CA LYS A 93 -8.94 1.52 15.46
C LYS A 93 -8.13 0.76 16.52
N VAL A 94 -8.78 -0.12 17.29
CA VAL A 94 -8.11 -0.86 18.39
C VAL A 94 -7.16 -1.91 17.85
N THR A 95 -7.53 -2.61 16.79
CA THR A 95 -6.68 -3.64 16.16
C THR A 95 -5.63 -3.04 15.23
N LYS A 96 -5.74 -1.75 14.90
CA LYS A 96 -4.95 -1.09 13.84
C LYS A 96 -5.01 -1.84 12.50
N ASP A 97 -6.13 -2.50 12.19
CA ASP A 97 -6.27 -3.28 10.96
C ASP A 97 -6.19 -2.35 9.73
N VAL A 98 -5.17 -2.57 8.89
CA VAL A 98 -4.86 -1.68 7.77
C VAL A 98 -5.98 -1.70 6.73
N GLU A 99 -6.58 -2.86 6.46
CA GLU A 99 -7.65 -3.02 5.46
C GLU A 99 -8.95 -2.36 5.92
N MET A 100 -9.35 -2.55 7.19
CA MET A 100 -10.53 -1.91 7.76
C MET A 100 -10.38 -0.39 7.80
N ASN A 101 -9.23 0.12 8.28
CA ASN A 101 -8.97 1.55 8.35
C ASN A 101 -8.98 2.21 6.97
N GLN A 102 -8.36 1.55 5.97
CA GLN A 102 -8.36 2.05 4.60
C GLN A 102 -9.76 2.00 3.97
N SER A 103 -10.56 0.98 4.27
CA SER A 103 -11.96 0.90 3.83
C SER A 103 -12.80 2.05 4.40
N ILE A 104 -12.69 2.34 5.71
CA ILE A 104 -13.38 3.46 6.37
C ILE A 104 -12.99 4.79 5.73
N ARG A 105 -11.70 5.04 5.56
CA ARG A 105 -11.18 6.24 4.90
C ARG A 105 -11.76 6.40 3.49
N LEU A 106 -11.89 5.31 2.76
CA LEU A 106 -12.43 5.34 1.40
C LEU A 106 -13.91 5.73 1.36
N LEU A 107 -14.71 5.31 2.34
CA LEU A 107 -16.12 5.72 2.47
C LEU A 107 -16.24 7.23 2.68
N GLU A 108 -15.36 7.83 3.48
CA GLU A 108 -15.32 9.27 3.74
C GLU A 108 -14.93 10.06 2.49
N LEU A 109 -13.97 9.56 1.71
CA LEU A 109 -13.47 10.24 0.50
C LEU A 109 -14.39 10.09 -0.71
N CYS A 110 -15.12 8.98 -0.82
CA CYS A 110 -15.87 8.61 -2.01
C CYS A 110 -17.38 8.56 -1.76
N PHE A 111 -17.98 9.67 -1.35
CA PHE A 111 -19.43 9.77 -1.13
C PHE A 111 -20.21 10.34 -2.35
N PRO A 112 -21.36 9.76 -2.75
CA PRO A 112 -21.88 8.44 -2.38
C PRO A 112 -21.16 7.31 -3.15
N LEU A 113 -20.72 6.28 -2.43
CA LEU A 113 -19.85 5.22 -2.97
C LEU A 113 -20.45 4.46 -4.18
N PRO A 114 -21.74 4.05 -4.18
CA PRO A 114 -22.30 3.27 -5.28
C PRO A 114 -22.19 3.97 -6.64
N LYS A 115 -22.42 5.29 -6.69
CA LYS A 115 -22.27 6.09 -7.92
C LYS A 115 -20.82 6.13 -8.39
N LYS A 116 -19.87 6.15 -7.46
CA LYS A 116 -18.44 6.15 -7.77
C LYS A 116 -17.99 4.78 -8.27
N LEU A 117 -18.51 3.69 -7.71
CA LEU A 117 -18.27 2.33 -8.21
C LEU A 117 -18.86 2.12 -9.61
N GLU A 118 -20.04 2.67 -9.91
CA GLU A 118 -20.59 2.65 -11.27
C GLU A 118 -19.68 3.38 -12.27
N LEU A 119 -19.19 4.57 -11.90
CA LEU A 119 -18.23 5.33 -12.72
C LEU A 119 -16.93 4.55 -12.93
N LEU A 120 -16.43 3.90 -11.87
CA LEU A 120 -15.24 3.07 -11.93
C LEU A 120 -15.41 1.92 -12.93
N ARG A 121 -16.54 1.19 -12.86
CA ARG A 121 -16.84 0.11 -13.80
C ARG A 121 -16.84 0.59 -15.27
N LYS A 122 -17.31 1.81 -15.54
CA LYS A 122 -17.28 2.43 -16.89
C LYS A 122 -15.86 2.77 -17.39
N HIS A 123 -14.91 2.97 -16.48
CA HIS A 123 -13.51 3.29 -16.81
C HIS A 123 -12.59 2.07 -16.74
N THR A 124 -13.08 0.93 -16.26
CA THR A 124 -12.34 -0.32 -16.25
C THR A 124 -12.19 -0.86 -17.67
N VAL A 125 -10.97 -1.24 -18.04
CA VAL A 125 -10.64 -1.90 -19.31
C VAL A 125 -10.13 -3.32 -19.08
N THR A 126 -10.34 -4.21 -20.04
CA THR A 126 -9.89 -5.61 -19.99
C THR A 126 -8.53 -5.82 -20.64
N ASN A 127 -8.06 -4.87 -21.45
CA ASN A 127 -6.76 -4.88 -22.09
C ASN A 127 -5.85 -3.84 -21.44
N GLU A 128 -4.73 -4.28 -20.86
CA GLU A 128 -3.78 -3.39 -20.18
C GLU A 128 -3.20 -2.31 -21.12
N GLN A 129 -3.06 -2.61 -22.42
CA GLN A 129 -2.50 -1.66 -23.39
C GLN A 129 -3.42 -0.45 -23.64
N GLU A 130 -4.69 -0.55 -23.27
CA GLU A 130 -5.67 0.55 -23.39
C GLU A 130 -5.76 1.38 -22.11
N ALA A 131 -5.07 0.98 -21.04
CA ALA A 131 -5.17 1.61 -19.74
C ALA A 131 -4.21 2.79 -19.60
N ASP A 132 -4.68 3.84 -18.92
CA ASP A 132 -3.80 4.89 -18.42
C ASP A 132 -3.01 4.40 -17.19
N ILE A 133 -3.65 3.57 -16.37
CA ILE A 133 -3.05 3.00 -15.17
C ILE A 133 -3.39 1.51 -15.01
N THR A 134 -2.44 0.76 -14.47
CA THR A 134 -2.68 -0.57 -13.90
C THR A 134 -2.71 -0.47 -12.39
N VAL A 135 -3.69 -1.10 -11.75
CA VAL A 135 -3.80 -1.18 -10.29
C VAL A 135 -3.69 -2.63 -9.83
N SER A 136 -2.98 -2.85 -8.72
CA SER A 136 -2.80 -4.17 -8.13
C SER A 136 -2.45 -4.04 -6.66
N THR A 137 -2.75 -5.07 -5.87
CA THR A 137 -2.04 -5.20 -4.59
C THR A 137 -0.60 -5.63 -4.86
N ALA A 138 0.32 -5.30 -3.96
CA ALA A 138 1.69 -5.77 -4.03
C ALA A 138 1.74 -7.31 -4.06
N HIS A 139 0.87 -8.00 -3.32
CA HIS A 139 0.74 -9.46 -3.38
C HIS A 139 0.38 -9.99 -4.77
N ARG A 140 -0.66 -9.42 -5.40
CA ARG A 140 -1.12 -9.83 -6.74
C ARG A 140 -0.13 -9.46 -7.85
N SER A 141 0.79 -8.55 -7.57
CA SER A 141 1.81 -8.11 -8.54
C SER A 141 3.00 -9.06 -8.68
N LYS A 142 3.09 -10.10 -7.85
CA LYS A 142 4.23 -11.03 -7.85
C LYS A 142 4.42 -11.67 -9.24
N GLY A 143 5.64 -11.56 -9.76
CA GLY A 143 6.00 -12.08 -11.09
C GLY A 143 5.68 -11.14 -12.26
N LEU A 144 5.01 -10.01 -12.00
CA LEU A 144 4.77 -8.95 -12.98
C LEU A 144 5.81 -7.84 -12.82
N GLU A 145 5.98 -7.04 -13.87
CA GLU A 145 6.90 -5.90 -13.88
C GLU A 145 6.38 -4.81 -14.82
N TRP A 146 6.64 -3.54 -14.48
CA TRP A 146 6.24 -2.39 -15.29
C TRP A 146 7.40 -1.41 -15.45
N SER A 147 7.36 -0.62 -16.53
CA SER A 147 8.37 0.42 -16.75
C SER A 147 8.36 1.47 -15.64
N LEU A 148 7.17 1.88 -15.19
CA LEU A 148 6.96 2.83 -14.10
C LEU A 148 6.03 2.23 -13.06
N VAL A 149 6.49 2.18 -11.81
CA VAL A 149 5.70 1.78 -10.64
C VAL A 149 5.61 2.94 -9.66
N VAL A 150 4.41 3.16 -9.14
CA VAL A 150 4.12 4.07 -8.02
C VAL A 150 3.71 3.23 -6.82
N LEU A 151 4.36 3.43 -5.69
CA LEU A 151 3.90 2.85 -4.43
C LEU A 151 2.78 3.72 -3.87
N ASP A 152 1.68 3.10 -3.46
CA ASP A 152 0.60 3.76 -2.73
C ASP A 152 1.03 4.04 -1.28
N ASP A 153 0.29 4.92 -0.58
CA ASP A 153 0.61 5.35 0.79
C ASP A 153 -0.02 4.46 1.88
N ASP A 154 -0.62 3.33 1.51
CA ASP A 154 -1.38 2.45 2.44
C ASP A 154 -0.55 1.30 3.05
N PHE A 155 0.77 1.30 2.88
CA PHE A 155 1.67 0.35 3.52
C PHE A 155 1.80 0.66 5.02
N GLN A 156 1.98 -0.40 5.81
CA GLN A 156 2.17 -0.25 7.25
C GLN A 156 3.55 0.35 7.54
N ASP A 157 3.61 1.26 8.52
CA ASP A 157 4.86 1.87 8.94
C ASP A 157 5.77 0.84 9.61
N ILE A 158 6.79 0.40 8.88
CA ILE A 158 7.78 -0.56 9.36
C ILE A 158 8.77 0.03 10.37
N THR A 159 8.63 1.30 10.76
CA THR A 159 9.41 1.96 11.81
C THR A 159 8.66 2.03 13.14
N ASP A 160 7.34 1.74 13.17
CA ASP A 160 6.54 1.74 14.41
C ASP A 160 7.18 0.77 15.43
N PRO A 161 7.57 1.21 16.63
CA PRO A 161 8.14 0.33 17.66
C PRO A 161 7.11 -0.65 18.23
N LEU A 162 5.81 -0.44 17.99
CA LEU A 162 4.73 -1.26 18.52
C LEU A 162 4.39 -2.47 17.66
N ILE A 163 4.91 -2.57 16.43
CA ILE A 163 4.69 -3.74 15.56
C ILE A 163 5.71 -4.84 15.92
N SER A 164 5.26 -6.09 15.88
CA SER A 164 6.13 -7.24 16.14
C SER A 164 7.22 -7.37 15.07
N GLU A 165 8.32 -8.05 15.40
CA GLU A 165 9.39 -8.33 14.43
C GLU A 165 8.88 -9.14 13.23
N GLN A 166 7.94 -10.05 13.45
CA GLN A 166 7.34 -10.85 12.39
C GLN A 166 6.52 -9.97 11.43
N GLU A 167 5.67 -9.09 11.95
CA GLU A 167 4.90 -8.14 11.12
C GLU A 167 5.82 -7.19 10.35
N ARG A 168 6.87 -6.66 11.02
CA ARG A 168 7.87 -5.82 10.37
C ARG A 168 8.56 -6.52 9.22
N ARG A 169 8.93 -7.80 9.41
CA ARG A 169 9.56 -8.63 8.37
C ARG A 169 8.60 -8.89 7.21
N ASP A 170 7.35 -9.22 7.49
CA ASP A 170 6.35 -9.50 6.47
C ASP A 170 6.03 -8.26 5.63
N GLU A 171 5.93 -7.10 6.27
CA GLU A 171 5.71 -5.84 5.56
C GLU A 171 6.95 -5.40 4.75
N THR A 172 8.15 -5.58 5.30
CA THR A 172 9.41 -5.34 4.57
C THR A 172 9.50 -6.22 3.32
N ASN A 173 9.15 -7.50 3.44
CA ASN A 173 9.10 -8.42 2.29
C ASN A 173 8.08 -7.98 1.25
N LEU A 174 6.93 -7.47 1.67
CA LEU A 174 5.92 -6.97 0.74
C LEU A 174 6.41 -5.69 0.01
N LEU A 175 6.98 -4.74 0.75
CA LEU A 175 7.59 -3.54 0.16
C LEU A 175 8.67 -3.93 -0.85
N TYR A 176 9.51 -4.91 -0.52
CA TYR A 176 10.50 -5.46 -1.45
C TYR A 176 9.84 -6.01 -2.73
N VAL A 177 8.73 -6.75 -2.62
CA VAL A 177 7.97 -7.20 -3.79
C VAL A 177 7.50 -6.01 -4.61
N ALA A 178 6.87 -5.00 -4.00
CA ALA A 178 6.33 -3.84 -4.71
C ALA A 178 7.42 -3.03 -5.42
N VAL A 179 8.51 -2.73 -4.73
CA VAL A 179 9.68 -2.00 -5.23
C VAL A 179 10.30 -2.71 -6.44
N THR A 180 10.47 -4.02 -6.36
CA THR A 180 11.09 -4.82 -7.44
C THR A 180 10.20 -5.02 -8.65
N ARG A 181 8.94 -4.54 -8.64
CA ARG A 181 8.10 -4.55 -9.85
C ARG A 181 8.51 -3.44 -10.84
N ALA A 182 9.32 -2.46 -10.42
CA ALA A 182 9.75 -1.35 -11.25
C ALA A 182 10.95 -1.72 -12.13
N ARG A 183 10.84 -1.56 -13.45
CA ARG A 183 11.95 -1.82 -14.40
C ARG A 183 12.80 -0.59 -14.70
N ARG A 184 12.19 0.60 -14.72
CA ARG A 184 12.89 1.85 -15.08
C ARG A 184 12.73 2.93 -14.04
N THR A 185 11.50 3.20 -13.61
CA THR A 185 11.17 4.29 -12.69
C THR A 185 10.34 3.76 -11.52
N LEU A 186 10.81 4.02 -10.31
CA LEU A 186 10.06 3.79 -9.07
C LEU A 186 9.69 5.13 -8.45
N VAL A 187 8.42 5.31 -8.12
CA VAL A 187 7.94 6.47 -7.36
C VAL A 187 7.66 6.02 -5.93
N LEU A 188 8.41 6.57 -4.98
CA LEU A 188 8.32 6.24 -3.56
C LEU A 188 7.07 6.85 -2.93
N ASN A 189 6.46 6.10 -2.01
CA ASN A 189 5.46 6.61 -1.07
C ASN A 189 6.14 7.37 0.08
N GLU A 190 5.36 7.95 0.99
CA GLU A 190 5.92 8.75 2.10
C GLU A 190 6.85 7.94 3.01
N LEU A 191 6.47 6.71 3.36
CA LEU A 191 7.28 5.81 4.20
C LEU A 191 8.66 5.54 3.61
N MET A 192 8.74 5.17 2.32
CA MET A 192 10.01 4.85 1.68
C MET A 192 10.90 6.08 1.51
N GLN A 193 10.32 7.28 1.38
CA GLN A 193 11.10 8.52 1.37
C GLN A 193 11.78 8.76 2.72
N GLN A 194 11.03 8.66 3.81
CA GLN A 194 11.56 8.81 5.18
C GLN A 194 12.68 7.81 5.47
N LEU A 195 12.51 6.55 5.07
CA LEU A 195 13.53 5.51 5.23
C LEU A 195 14.81 5.81 4.43
N THR A 196 14.68 6.38 3.24
CA THR A 196 15.83 6.73 2.39
C THR A 196 16.60 7.91 2.97
N GLU A 197 15.88 8.91 3.51
CA GLU A 197 16.48 10.06 4.20
C GLU A 197 17.24 9.62 5.45
N ALA A 198 16.62 8.80 6.30
CA ALA A 198 17.26 8.26 7.51
C ALA A 198 18.52 7.43 7.21
N ALA A 199 18.53 6.67 6.11
CA ALA A 199 19.70 5.92 5.67
C ALA A 199 20.81 6.81 5.07
N GLY A 200 20.46 7.95 4.48
CA GLY A 200 21.41 8.92 3.93
C GLY A 200 22.17 9.72 5.00
N ASP A 201 21.54 9.93 6.16
CA ASP A 201 22.14 10.60 7.32
C ASP A 201 22.98 9.64 8.20
N GLY A 202 22.87 8.33 7.97
CA GLY A 202 23.63 7.28 8.65
C GLY A 202 24.93 6.94 7.95
N GLY A 203 26.02 7.64 8.28
CA GLY A 203 27.38 7.19 7.96
C GLY A 203 27.57 5.73 8.38
N ALA A 204 28.21 4.94 7.51
CA ALA A 204 28.45 3.51 7.69
C ALA A 204 28.86 3.17 9.15
N PRO A 205 28.31 2.12 9.78
CA PRO A 205 28.84 1.66 11.05
C PRO A 205 30.28 1.19 10.79
N GLY A 206 31.23 2.02 11.21
CA GLY A 206 32.65 1.72 11.13
C GLY A 206 32.92 0.41 11.86
N ASN A 207 33.79 -0.41 11.26
CA ASN A 207 34.45 -1.53 11.89
C ASN A 207 34.80 -1.20 13.35
N ALA A 208 34.07 -1.78 14.30
CA ALA A 208 34.58 -1.92 15.65
C ALA A 208 35.75 -2.92 15.59
N PRO A 209 36.95 -2.58 16.07
CA PRO A 209 38.07 -3.52 16.09
C PRO A 209 37.70 -4.69 16.99
N VAL A 210 37.91 -5.91 16.48
CA VAL A 210 37.93 -7.13 17.30
C VAL A 210 39.05 -6.95 18.32
N GLN A 211 38.70 -6.72 19.59
CA GLN A 211 39.65 -6.89 20.69
C GLN A 211 39.92 -8.39 20.83
N GLY A 212 41.09 -8.81 20.33
CA GLY A 212 41.67 -10.10 20.67
C GLY A 212 41.87 -10.17 22.18
N LYS A 213 41.35 -11.23 22.79
CA LYS A 213 41.77 -11.64 24.12
C LYS A 213 43.19 -12.18 23.98
N GLU A 214 44.17 -11.40 24.42
CA GLU A 214 45.48 -11.94 24.80
C GLU A 214 45.31 -12.61 26.17
N ASP A 215 45.73 -13.86 26.20
CA ASP A 215 45.69 -14.80 27.31
C ASP A 215 47.06 -14.70 28.01
N ASP A 216 47.16 -13.87 29.05
CA ASP A 216 48.38 -13.77 29.85
C ASP A 216 48.32 -14.78 31.00
N GLY A 217 49.07 -15.87 30.81
CA GLY A 217 49.43 -16.81 31.84
C GLY A 217 50.31 -16.16 32.92
N VAL A 218 50.08 -16.56 34.18
CA VAL A 218 50.94 -16.23 35.31
C VAL A 218 51.56 -17.53 35.82
N GLU A 219 52.85 -17.72 35.54
CA GLU A 219 53.75 -18.67 36.22
C GLU A 219 54.82 -17.87 37.00
N GLY A 220 55.04 -18.23 38.28
CA GLY A 220 56.28 -18.08 39.07
C GLY A 220 56.80 -16.66 39.37
N GLU A 221 57.51 -16.32 40.45
CA GLU A 221 58.21 -17.05 41.52
C GLU A 221 58.52 -16.07 42.68
N ASP A 222 58.64 -16.63 43.89
CA ASP A 222 59.51 -16.28 45.03
C ASP A 222 59.56 -14.86 45.63
N VAL A 223 59.16 -14.72 46.91
CA VAL A 223 60.02 -14.69 48.14
C VAL A 223 59.18 -15.01 49.38
#